data_AF-A0A9P4X3A9-F1
#
_entry.id   AF-A0A9P4X3A9-F1
#
_cell.length_a   1.000
_cell.length_b   1.000
_cell.length_c   1.000
_cell.angle_alpha   90.00
_cell.angle_beta   90.00
_cell.angle_gamma   90.00
#
_symmetry.space_group_name_H-M   'P 1'
#
loop_
_entity.id
_entity.type
_entity.pdbx_description
1 polymer ?
#
loop_
_entity_poly.entity_id
_entity_poly.type
_entity_poly.pdbx_seq_one_letter_code
_entity_poly.pdbx_strand_id
1 'polypeptide(L)'
;MTASERLPPINGSLVLSRFDALIEAGFVHYDDHQKIIEHTDGDLKFHFILTKALAKKPTLSTPPEQVLVQGQNKSPLSLMQQRPGSDINTNGYEIDDGSKSHFRIANKFCFSRPHLMMLTCDGYRRQHEPLDRSDLEAAWTTLAALNDPATDYVVFYNCGRDGGCSRLHKHMQLMPLPADGFATAFLNSHVAKEPRVPFEWFYYRFEDGAITSATIANIYAQLLRQATKAWKNCTGNTVADGEACPHNVAFTTRWMVVIPRRRAAINKEAGVNSLGMLGVIAVATEREIENWVRLGLTKSLRELGVTREKSIV
;
A
#
# COMPACT_ATOMS: atom_id res chain seq x y z
N MET A 1 27.53 -29.91 -3.37
CA MET A 1 27.15 -28.94 -4.40
C MET A 1 26.22 -29.64 -5.38
N THR A 2 24.92 -29.35 -5.31
CA THR A 2 23.97 -29.65 -6.38
C THR A 2 22.91 -28.56 -6.39
N ALA A 3 22.52 -28.19 -7.60
CA ALA A 3 21.74 -27.05 -8.07
C ALA A 3 20.78 -26.41 -7.05
N SER A 4 21.03 -25.13 -6.76
CA SER A 4 19.99 -24.17 -6.41
C SER A 4 18.92 -24.21 -7.50
N GLU A 5 17.81 -24.89 -7.26
CA GLU A 5 16.57 -24.65 -8.02
C GLU A 5 16.26 -23.16 -7.88
N ARG A 6 16.60 -22.39 -8.91
CA ARG A 6 16.12 -21.02 -9.02
C ARG A 6 14.62 -21.14 -9.18
N LEU A 7 13.88 -20.66 -8.19
CA LEU A 7 12.45 -20.39 -8.34
C LEU A 7 12.25 -19.65 -9.67
N PRO A 8 11.24 -20.03 -10.48
CA PRO A 8 11.02 -19.39 -11.76
C PRO A 8 10.89 -17.87 -11.55
N PRO A 9 11.49 -17.03 -12.43
CA PRO A 9 11.37 -15.60 -12.31
C PRO A 9 9.89 -15.21 -12.30
N ILE A 10 9.54 -14.24 -11.45
CA ILE A 10 8.19 -13.67 -11.36
C ILE A 10 7.76 -13.28 -12.78
N ASN A 11 6.60 -13.78 -13.22
CA ASN A 11 6.05 -13.51 -14.54
C ASN A 11 4.67 -12.86 -14.35
N GLY A 12 4.48 -11.65 -14.91
CA GLY A 12 3.23 -10.91 -14.78
C GLY A 12 1.99 -11.67 -15.23
N SER A 13 2.09 -12.45 -16.32
CA SER A 13 0.99 -13.30 -16.79
C SER A 13 0.66 -14.41 -15.81
N LEU A 14 1.66 -15.01 -15.17
CA LEU A 14 1.45 -16.07 -14.17
C LEU A 14 0.83 -15.49 -12.89
N VAL A 15 1.33 -14.33 -12.44
CA VAL A 15 0.78 -13.62 -11.28
C VAL A 15 -0.69 -13.28 -11.50
N LEU A 16 -1.02 -12.75 -12.67
CA LEU A 16 -2.40 -12.41 -13.01
C LEU A 16 -3.29 -13.65 -13.08
N SER A 17 -2.86 -14.71 -13.76
CA SER A 17 -3.61 -15.96 -13.87
C SER A 17 -3.87 -16.61 -12.50
N ARG A 18 -2.89 -16.61 -11.59
CA ARG A 18 -3.08 -17.12 -10.22
C ARG A 18 -4.03 -16.24 -9.41
N PHE A 19 -3.92 -14.92 -9.55
CA PHE A 19 -4.84 -13.99 -8.91
C PHE A 19 -6.29 -14.20 -9.38
N ASP A 20 -6.49 -14.42 -10.68
CA ASP A 20 -7.80 -14.71 -11.27
C ASP A 20 -8.39 -16.02 -10.77
N ALA A 21 -7.57 -17.08 -10.69
CA ALA A 21 -8.01 -18.35 -10.14
C ALA A 21 -8.50 -18.22 -8.68
N LEU A 22 -7.90 -17.32 -7.90
CA LEU A 22 -8.36 -17.02 -6.54
C LEU A 22 -9.66 -16.21 -6.50
N ILE A 23 -9.94 -15.39 -7.51
CA ILE A 23 -11.24 -14.72 -7.67
C ILE A 23 -12.30 -15.75 -8.05
N GLU A 24 -12.03 -16.59 -9.05
CA GLU A 24 -12.94 -17.64 -9.54
C GLU A 24 -13.30 -18.64 -8.43
N ALA A 25 -12.32 -19.00 -7.59
CA ALA A 25 -12.52 -19.87 -6.44
C ALA A 25 -13.18 -19.16 -5.23
N GLY A 26 -13.44 -17.85 -5.31
CA GLY A 26 -14.11 -17.07 -4.26
C GLY A 26 -13.25 -16.72 -3.04
N PHE A 27 -11.94 -16.98 -3.08
CA PHE A 27 -11.02 -16.61 -2.01
C PHE A 27 -10.75 -15.10 -2.00
N VAL A 28 -10.62 -14.48 -3.17
CA VAL A 28 -10.39 -13.04 -3.33
C VAL A 28 -11.68 -12.35 -3.76
N HIS A 29 -12.03 -11.26 -3.07
CA HIS A 29 -13.15 -10.41 -3.45
C HIS A 29 -12.65 -9.28 -4.35
N TYR A 30 -13.07 -9.34 -5.60
CA TYR A 30 -12.88 -8.30 -6.61
C TYR A 30 -14.25 -7.93 -7.18
N ASP A 31 -14.45 -6.65 -7.44
CA ASP A 31 -15.61 -6.11 -8.13
C ASP A 31 -15.10 -5.64 -9.51
N ASP A 32 -15.65 -6.16 -10.59
CA ASP A 32 -15.33 -5.77 -11.97
C ASP A 32 -16.23 -4.63 -12.48
N HIS A 33 -17.24 -4.24 -11.69
CA HIS A 33 -18.18 -3.16 -11.99
C HIS A 33 -17.96 -1.92 -11.12
N GLN A 34 -16.71 -1.65 -10.76
CA GLN A 34 -16.34 -0.49 -9.94
C GLN A 34 -16.65 0.81 -10.67
N LYS A 35 -17.02 1.84 -9.90
CA LYS A 35 -17.20 3.20 -10.42
C LYS A 35 -16.06 4.09 -9.95
N ILE A 36 -15.48 4.85 -10.86
CA ILE A 36 -14.56 5.93 -10.54
C ILE A 36 -15.37 7.22 -10.48
N ILE A 37 -15.40 7.86 -9.30
CA ILE A 37 -16.08 9.13 -9.06
C ILE A 37 -15.01 10.18 -8.81
N GLU A 38 -14.95 11.18 -9.67
CA GLU A 38 -13.97 12.26 -9.57
C GLU A 38 -14.53 13.43 -8.73
N HIS A 39 -13.70 13.94 -7.84
CA HIS A 39 -13.95 15.20 -7.12
C HIS A 39 -12.71 16.09 -7.18
N THR A 40 -12.92 17.39 -7.36
CA THR A 40 -11.83 18.37 -7.29
C THR A 40 -12.03 19.27 -6.08
N ASP A 41 -10.99 19.44 -5.29
CA ASP A 41 -10.95 20.38 -4.17
C ASP A 41 -9.69 21.24 -4.30
N GLY A 42 -9.89 22.53 -4.60
CA GLY A 42 -8.80 23.42 -5.01
C GLY A 42 -8.21 23.01 -6.35
N ASP A 43 -6.90 22.73 -6.38
CA ASP A 43 -6.17 22.24 -7.55
C ASP A 43 -5.89 20.72 -7.50
N LEU A 44 -6.47 20.02 -6.52
CA LEU A 44 -6.25 18.59 -6.33
C LEU A 44 -7.46 17.80 -6.82
N LYS A 45 -7.23 16.95 -7.83
CA LYS A 45 -8.20 15.97 -8.32
C LYS A 45 -8.09 14.66 -7.55
N PHE A 46 -9.22 14.20 -7.01
CA PHE A 46 -9.38 12.98 -6.24
C PHE A 46 -10.22 11.97 -7.03
N HIS A 47 -9.83 10.71 -6.92
CA HIS A 47 -10.49 9.57 -7.56
C HIS A 47 -11.01 8.66 -6.47
N PHE A 48 -12.34 8.62 -6.33
CA PHE A 48 -13.02 7.66 -5.47
C PHE A 48 -13.30 6.40 -6.26
N ILE A 49 -12.77 5.28 -5.81
CA ILE A 49 -13.02 3.96 -6.38
C ILE A 49 -14.12 3.31 -5.54
N LEU A 50 -15.36 3.39 -6.03
CA LEU A 50 -16.52 2.77 -5.39
C LEU A 50 -16.60 1.29 -5.78
N THR A 51 -16.43 0.42 -4.78
CA THR A 51 -16.35 -1.03 -5.00
C THR A 51 -17.07 -1.82 -3.91
N LYS A 52 -17.84 -2.84 -4.31
CA LYS A 52 -18.50 -3.76 -3.37
C LYS A 52 -17.52 -4.72 -2.70
N ALA A 53 -16.30 -4.86 -3.23
CA ALA A 53 -15.28 -5.71 -2.65
C ALA A 53 -14.91 -5.28 -1.21
N LEU A 54 -14.98 -3.98 -0.93
CA LEU A 54 -14.68 -3.43 0.39
C LEU A 54 -15.83 -3.56 1.39
N ALA A 55 -17.08 -3.69 0.93
CA ALA A 55 -18.24 -3.86 1.82
C ALA A 55 -18.19 -5.18 2.63
N LYS A 56 -17.49 -6.19 2.09
CA LYS A 56 -17.27 -7.48 2.76
C LYS A 56 -16.11 -7.46 3.75
N LYS A 57 -15.35 -6.36 3.83
CA LYS A 57 -14.20 -6.26 4.73
C LYS A 57 -14.72 -6.25 6.17
N PRO A 58 -14.28 -7.18 7.03
CA PRO A 58 -14.71 -7.19 8.42
C PRO A 58 -14.28 -5.87 9.07
N THR A 59 -15.27 -5.18 9.65
CA THR A 59 -15.01 -4.05 10.55
C THR A 59 -14.49 -4.61 11.88
N LEU A 60 -13.81 -3.80 12.70
CA LEU A 60 -13.36 -4.20 14.04
C LEU A 60 -14.48 -4.77 14.95
N SER A 61 -15.74 -4.50 14.58
CA SER A 61 -16.98 -4.98 15.21
C SER A 61 -17.52 -6.30 14.63
N THR A 62 -16.92 -6.84 13.57
CA THR A 62 -17.36 -8.08 12.93
C THR A 62 -16.62 -9.25 13.56
N PRO A 63 -17.32 -10.29 14.08
CA PRO A 63 -16.66 -11.51 14.53
C PRO A 63 -15.79 -12.07 13.39
N PRO A 64 -14.61 -12.66 13.67
CA PRO A 64 -13.81 -13.29 12.63
C PRO A 64 -14.66 -14.33 11.89
N GLU A 65 -14.79 -14.18 10.56
CA GLU A 65 -15.47 -15.14 9.70
C GLU A 65 -14.85 -16.53 9.92
N GLN A 66 -15.58 -17.40 10.60
CA GLN A 66 -15.38 -18.83 10.46
C GLN A 66 -15.90 -19.20 9.08
N VAL A 67 -15.00 -19.55 8.17
CA VAL A 67 -15.38 -20.13 6.88
C VAL A 67 -16.04 -21.47 7.19
N LEU A 68 -17.36 -21.48 7.32
CA LEU A 68 -18.16 -22.70 7.40
C LEU A 68 -18.26 -23.27 6.00
N VAL A 69 -17.34 -24.17 5.66
CA VAL A 69 -17.49 -25.04 4.50
C VAL A 69 -18.64 -26.00 4.81
N GLN A 70 -19.80 -25.81 4.17
CA GLN A 70 -20.90 -26.77 4.24
C GLN A 70 -20.53 -28.00 3.43
N GLY A 71 -20.43 -29.13 4.12
CA GLY A 71 -20.42 -30.46 3.51
C GLY A 71 -19.02 -31.07 3.40
N GLN A 72 -18.91 -32.27 4.00
CA GLN A 72 -17.82 -33.25 3.90
C GLN A 72 -16.65 -33.08 4.88
N ASN A 73 -16.64 -34.00 5.85
CA ASN A 73 -15.56 -34.39 6.76
C ASN A 73 -14.87 -33.27 7.55
N LYS A 74 -15.14 -33.29 8.87
CA LYS A 74 -14.39 -32.55 9.90
C LYS A 74 -12.90 -32.85 9.79
N SER A 75 -12.18 -32.09 8.98
CA SER A 75 -10.76 -31.85 9.11
C SER A 75 -10.57 -30.44 9.70
N PRO A 76 -9.59 -30.22 10.58
CA PRO A 76 -9.46 -28.99 11.35
C PRO A 76 -8.91 -27.84 10.49
N LEU A 77 -9.69 -27.38 9.51
CA LEU A 77 -9.36 -26.20 8.69
C LEU A 77 -9.34 -24.89 9.50
N SER A 78 -9.84 -24.91 10.75
CA SER A 78 -9.76 -23.79 11.70
C SER A 78 -8.45 -23.72 12.51
N LEU A 79 -7.50 -24.61 12.26
CA LEU A 79 -6.16 -24.61 12.85
C LEU A 79 -5.07 -24.64 11.77
N MET A 80 -5.35 -24.08 10.58
CA MET A 80 -4.29 -23.87 9.59
C MET A 80 -3.34 -22.80 10.13
N GLN A 81 -2.16 -23.27 10.55
CA GLN A 81 -1.17 -22.58 11.35
C GLN A 81 -0.83 -21.22 10.73
N GLN A 82 -1.21 -20.13 11.42
CA GLN A 82 -0.68 -18.81 11.10
C GLN A 82 0.85 -18.87 11.22
N ARG A 83 1.56 -18.23 10.29
CA ARG A 83 3.02 -18.15 10.36
C ARG A 83 3.41 -17.57 11.73
N PRO A 84 4.37 -18.16 12.47
CA PRO A 84 4.77 -17.67 13.78
C PRO A 84 5.03 -16.16 13.78
N GLY A 85 4.41 -15.45 14.72
CA GLY A 85 4.52 -13.99 14.85
C GLY A 85 3.58 -13.16 13.96
N SER A 86 2.95 -13.77 12.94
CA SER A 86 2.10 -13.08 11.96
C SER A 86 0.64 -12.98 12.40
N ASP A 87 0.03 -11.80 12.23
CA ASP A 87 -1.41 -11.57 12.37
C ASP A 87 -2.19 -11.71 11.05
N ILE A 88 -1.53 -12.14 9.98
CA ILE A 88 -2.11 -12.27 8.64
C ILE A 88 -2.26 -13.76 8.31
N ASN A 89 -3.48 -14.19 7.98
CA ASN A 89 -3.68 -15.52 7.40
C ASN A 89 -3.27 -15.48 5.92
N THR A 90 -2.25 -16.25 5.56
CA THR A 90 -1.68 -16.29 4.21
C THR A 90 -2.12 -17.52 3.42
N ASN A 91 -2.69 -18.53 4.09
CA ASN A 91 -2.88 -19.87 3.54
C ASN A 91 -3.98 -19.85 2.48
N GLY A 92 -3.66 -20.34 1.27
CA GLY A 92 -4.56 -20.38 0.13
C GLY A 92 -4.63 -19.07 -0.66
N TYR A 93 -3.76 -18.10 -0.36
CA TYR A 93 -3.67 -16.82 -1.07
C TYR A 93 -2.32 -16.63 -1.77
N GLU A 94 -1.43 -17.62 -1.72
CA GLU A 94 -0.08 -17.55 -2.27
C GLU A 94 -0.08 -17.30 -3.78
N ILE A 95 0.68 -16.31 -4.22
CA ILE A 95 0.85 -15.97 -5.64
C ILE A 95 2.09 -16.65 -6.23
N ASP A 96 3.14 -16.80 -5.43
CA ASP A 96 4.37 -17.49 -5.81
C ASP A 96 5.14 -17.96 -4.58
N ASP A 97 6.23 -18.67 -4.82
CA ASP A 97 7.08 -19.27 -3.80
C ASP A 97 7.94 -18.23 -3.05
N GLY A 98 7.89 -16.96 -3.46
CA GLY A 98 8.61 -15.88 -2.82
C GLY A 98 10.12 -15.92 -3.04
N SER A 99 10.83 -15.51 -2.00
CA SER A 99 12.28 -15.44 -1.87
C SER A 99 12.64 -15.79 -0.43
N LYS A 100 13.93 -15.76 -0.08
CA LYS A 100 14.36 -16.00 1.31
C LYS A 100 13.84 -14.94 2.29
N SER A 101 13.59 -13.72 1.84
CA SER A 101 13.17 -12.60 2.71
C SER A 101 11.68 -12.28 2.62
N HIS A 102 11.05 -12.49 1.45
CA HIS A 102 9.69 -12.07 1.19
C HIS A 102 8.89 -13.07 0.35
N PHE A 103 7.58 -13.11 0.55
CA PHE A 103 6.63 -13.83 -0.30
C PHE A 103 5.42 -12.95 -0.64
N ARG A 104 4.66 -13.33 -1.68
CA ARG A 104 3.51 -12.57 -2.16
C ARG A 104 2.22 -13.36 -2.04
N ILE A 105 1.17 -12.69 -1.56
CA ILE A 105 -0.19 -13.21 -1.52
C ILE A 105 -1.15 -12.25 -2.22
N ALA A 106 -2.30 -12.75 -2.65
CA ALA A 106 -3.40 -11.92 -3.07
C ALA A 106 -3.99 -11.15 -1.88
N ASN A 107 -4.34 -9.88 -2.08
CA ASN A 107 -5.12 -9.15 -1.10
C ASN A 107 -6.59 -9.58 -1.18
N LYS A 108 -7.11 -10.18 -0.10
CA LYS A 108 -8.50 -10.68 -0.02
C LYS A 108 -9.55 -9.62 -0.37
N PHE A 109 -9.35 -8.36 0.04
CA PHE A 109 -10.28 -7.26 -0.22
C PHE A 109 -9.58 -6.22 -1.10
N CYS A 110 -9.69 -6.39 -2.40
CA CYS A 110 -8.95 -5.61 -3.39
C CYS A 110 -9.88 -4.69 -4.19
N PHE A 111 -9.31 -3.59 -4.68
CA PHE A 111 -9.95 -2.69 -5.65
C PHE A 111 -9.17 -2.62 -6.96
N SER A 112 -8.15 -3.47 -7.11
CA SER A 112 -7.31 -3.53 -8.29
C SER A 112 -6.99 -4.98 -8.64
N ARG A 113 -6.68 -5.20 -9.93
CA ARG A 113 -6.38 -6.51 -10.48
C ARG A 113 -5.02 -6.48 -11.21
N PRO A 114 -3.97 -7.12 -10.66
CA PRO A 114 -3.91 -7.74 -9.34
C PRO A 114 -3.71 -6.70 -8.23
N HIS A 115 -4.12 -7.01 -7.00
CA HIS A 115 -3.72 -6.29 -5.78
C HIS A 115 -3.11 -7.29 -4.82
N LEU A 116 -1.82 -7.16 -4.58
CA LEU A 116 -1.02 -8.10 -3.82
C LEU A 116 -0.54 -7.49 -2.51
N MET A 117 -0.24 -8.37 -1.56
CA MET A 117 0.54 -8.05 -0.37
C MET A 117 1.88 -8.80 -0.47
N MET A 118 2.98 -8.09 -0.25
CA MET A 118 4.32 -8.65 -0.15
C MET A 118 4.74 -8.62 1.32
N LEU A 119 4.84 -9.79 1.93
CA LEU A 119 5.10 -9.94 3.36
C LEU A 119 6.54 -10.40 3.59
N THR A 120 7.13 -9.99 4.71
CA THR A 120 8.38 -10.60 5.19
C THR A 120 8.16 -12.08 5.51
N CYS A 121 9.14 -12.94 5.24
CA CYS A 121 9.08 -14.35 5.64
C CYS A 121 9.11 -14.53 7.17
N ASP A 122 9.82 -13.63 7.87
CA ASP A 122 9.80 -13.54 9.33
C ASP A 122 8.53 -12.82 9.82
N GLY A 123 7.61 -13.60 10.40
CA GLY A 123 6.34 -13.11 10.93
C GLY A 123 6.46 -12.11 12.09
N TYR A 124 7.63 -12.00 12.73
CA TYR A 124 7.87 -11.10 13.86
C TYR A 124 8.25 -9.69 13.44
N ARG A 125 8.61 -9.46 12.17
CA ARG A 125 8.87 -8.12 11.64
C ARG A 125 7.60 -7.29 11.73
N ARG A 126 7.71 -6.05 12.19
CA ARG A 126 6.57 -5.19 12.49
C ARG A 126 6.38 -4.07 11.49
N GLN A 127 5.13 -3.69 11.32
CA GLN A 127 4.69 -2.66 10.40
C GLN A 127 5.09 -1.23 10.83
N HIS A 128 5.64 -1.05 12.03
CA HIS A 128 6.22 0.23 12.49
C HIS A 128 7.75 0.29 12.29
N GLU A 129 8.36 -0.77 11.77
CA GLU A 129 9.78 -0.76 11.42
C GLU A 129 10.01 -0.09 10.06
N PRO A 130 11.11 0.65 9.86
CA PRO A 130 11.44 1.20 8.54
C PRO A 130 11.62 0.09 7.50
N LEU A 131 11.33 0.39 6.22
CA LEU A 131 11.79 -0.46 5.13
C LEU A 131 13.32 -0.56 5.13
N ASP A 132 13.82 -1.79 5.04
CA ASP A 132 15.25 -2.07 4.93
C ASP A 132 15.63 -2.42 3.49
N ARG A 133 16.91 -2.70 3.27
CA ARG A 133 17.43 -3.02 1.94
C ARG A 133 16.76 -4.25 1.34
N SER A 134 16.45 -5.26 2.14
CA SER A 134 15.86 -6.51 1.67
C SER A 134 14.40 -6.32 1.23
N ASP A 135 13.65 -5.45 1.93
CA ASP A 135 12.30 -5.07 1.53
C ASP A 135 12.31 -4.36 0.17
N LEU A 136 13.16 -3.33 0.06
CA LEU A 136 13.24 -2.52 -1.17
C LEU A 136 13.78 -3.32 -2.35
N GLU A 137 14.69 -4.25 -2.13
CA GLU A 137 15.18 -5.17 -3.16
C GLU A 137 14.09 -6.11 -3.66
N ALA A 138 13.30 -6.71 -2.75
CA ALA A 138 12.18 -7.58 -3.11
C ALA A 138 11.11 -6.83 -3.90
N ALA A 139 10.77 -5.62 -3.45
CA ALA A 139 9.83 -4.74 -4.12
C ALA A 139 10.32 -4.31 -5.51
N TRP A 140 11.56 -3.83 -5.63
CA TRP A 140 12.14 -3.39 -6.90
C TRP A 140 12.23 -4.52 -7.92
N THR A 141 12.68 -5.71 -7.48
CA THR A 141 12.73 -6.91 -8.33
C THR A 141 11.34 -7.29 -8.85
N THR A 142 10.32 -7.16 -8.00
CA THR A 142 8.94 -7.45 -8.39
C THR A 142 8.41 -6.40 -9.38
N LEU A 143 8.64 -5.11 -9.14
CA LEU A 143 8.27 -4.04 -10.08
C LEU A 143 8.91 -4.25 -11.46
N ALA A 144 10.23 -4.52 -11.49
CA ALA A 144 10.96 -4.76 -12.73
C ALA A 144 10.46 -5.99 -13.50
N ALA A 145 9.92 -6.99 -12.80
CA ALA A 145 9.39 -8.20 -13.41
C ALA A 145 7.94 -8.09 -13.89
N LEU A 146 7.14 -7.21 -13.26
CA LEU A 146 5.72 -7.04 -13.58
C LEU A 146 5.45 -5.90 -14.55
N ASN A 147 6.29 -4.86 -14.57
CA ASN A 147 6.10 -3.74 -15.50
C ASN A 147 6.24 -4.22 -16.95
N ASP A 148 5.33 -3.75 -17.79
CA ASP A 148 5.35 -3.96 -19.23
C ASP A 148 5.00 -2.64 -19.95
N PRO A 149 5.10 -2.56 -21.30
CA PRO A 149 4.83 -1.33 -22.02
C PRO A 149 3.41 -0.74 -21.83
N ALA A 150 2.45 -1.53 -21.38
CA ALA A 150 1.06 -1.12 -21.16
C ALA A 150 0.74 -0.83 -19.69
N THR A 151 1.46 -1.44 -18.75
CA THR A 151 1.13 -1.38 -17.32
C THR A 151 2.36 -1.14 -16.45
N ASP A 152 2.38 0.02 -15.79
CA ASP A 152 3.28 0.29 -14.66
C ASP A 152 2.63 -0.19 -13.34
N TYR A 153 3.46 -0.66 -12.41
CA TYR A 153 3.04 -1.02 -11.06
C TYR A 153 3.56 -0.04 -10.02
N VAL A 154 2.85 0.04 -8.89
CA VAL A 154 3.23 0.80 -7.70
C VAL A 154 3.30 -0.11 -6.48
N VAL A 155 4.38 0.03 -5.72
CA VAL A 155 4.51 -0.55 -4.38
C VAL A 155 4.22 0.54 -3.36
N PHE A 156 3.48 0.20 -2.30
CA PHE A 156 3.21 1.13 -1.21
C PHE A 156 3.28 0.48 0.17
N TYR A 157 3.63 1.29 1.17
CA TYR A 157 3.87 0.88 2.55
C TYR A 157 3.21 1.84 3.53
N ASN A 158 2.41 1.31 4.45
CA ASN A 158 1.75 2.09 5.49
C ASN A 158 2.45 1.78 6.82
N CYS A 159 3.36 2.65 7.26
CA CYS A 159 4.20 2.44 8.43
C CYS A 159 3.48 2.87 9.72
N GLY A 160 3.26 1.91 10.62
CA GLY A 160 2.65 2.14 11.93
C GLY A 160 1.15 2.44 11.90
N ARG A 161 0.55 2.47 13.09
CA ARG A 161 -0.89 2.69 13.27
C ARG A 161 -1.37 3.97 12.60
N ASP A 162 -0.69 5.09 12.86
CA ASP A 162 -1.05 6.39 12.27
C ASP A 162 -0.69 6.53 10.79
N GLY A 163 0.16 5.64 10.27
CA GLY A 163 0.40 5.50 8.83
C GLY A 163 -0.76 4.81 8.10
N GLY A 164 -1.74 4.27 8.82
CA GLY A 164 -2.91 3.61 8.25
C GLY A 164 -2.71 2.11 8.02
N CYS A 165 -1.82 1.44 8.76
CA CYS A 165 -1.72 -0.01 8.68
C CYS A 165 -2.94 -0.71 9.28
N SER A 166 -3.43 -1.76 8.60
CA SER A 166 -4.50 -2.62 9.12
C SER A 166 -4.00 -3.91 9.79
N ARG A 167 -2.71 -4.23 9.62
CA ARG A 167 -2.07 -5.46 10.09
C ARG A 167 -0.67 -5.14 10.63
N LEU A 168 -0.20 -5.93 11.59
CA LEU A 168 1.06 -5.70 12.31
C LEU A 168 2.27 -6.39 11.69
N HIS A 169 2.09 -7.55 11.08
CA HIS A 169 3.17 -8.22 10.33
C HIS A 169 3.62 -7.33 9.17
N LYS A 170 4.93 -7.09 9.06
CA LYS A 170 5.51 -6.21 8.06
C LYS A 170 5.15 -6.65 6.64
N HIS A 171 4.52 -5.75 5.90
CA HIS A 171 4.12 -5.99 4.52
C HIS A 171 4.05 -4.69 3.72
N MET A 172 4.44 -4.81 2.46
CA MET A 172 4.14 -3.84 1.41
C MET A 172 2.92 -4.31 0.61
N GLN A 173 2.31 -3.40 -0.13
CA GLN A 173 1.23 -3.70 -1.06
C GLN A 173 1.67 -3.31 -2.48
N LEU A 174 1.14 -4.02 -3.47
CA LEU A 174 1.54 -3.89 -4.86
C LEU A 174 0.31 -4.01 -5.75
N MET A 175 0.17 -3.12 -6.71
CA MET A 175 -0.91 -3.13 -7.71
C MET A 175 -0.52 -2.32 -8.94
N PRO A 176 -1.24 -2.45 -10.07
CA PRO A 176 -1.15 -1.50 -11.16
C PRO A 176 -1.24 -0.06 -10.67
N LEU A 177 -0.37 0.80 -11.20
CA LEU A 177 -0.34 2.21 -10.90
C LEU A 177 -1.66 2.83 -11.38
N PRO A 178 -2.43 3.51 -10.51
CA PRO A 178 -3.63 4.22 -10.95
C PRO A 178 -3.30 5.22 -12.05
N ALA A 179 -4.10 5.24 -13.11
CA ALA A 179 -3.86 6.08 -14.28
C ALA A 179 -3.89 7.58 -13.96
N ASP A 180 -4.51 7.98 -12.86
CA ASP A 180 -4.82 9.37 -12.55
C ASP A 180 -4.89 9.60 -11.02
N GLY A 181 -5.07 10.86 -10.63
CA GLY A 181 -4.94 11.39 -9.27
C GLY A 181 -3.98 12.59 -9.27
N PHE A 182 -4.17 13.51 -8.32
CA PHE A 182 -3.40 14.77 -8.29
C PHE A 182 -1.88 14.57 -8.25
N ALA A 183 -1.39 13.44 -7.73
CA ALA A 183 0.04 13.15 -7.63
C ALA A 183 0.62 12.47 -8.87
N THR A 184 -0.15 11.63 -9.57
CA THR A 184 0.35 10.74 -10.63
C THR A 184 0.96 11.53 -11.78
N ALA A 185 0.25 12.55 -12.29
CA ALA A 185 0.73 13.38 -13.40
C ALA A 185 2.05 14.10 -13.07
N PHE A 186 2.17 14.62 -11.84
CA PHE A 186 3.38 15.27 -11.37
C PHE A 186 4.52 14.28 -11.20
N LEU A 187 4.33 13.20 -10.45
CA LEU A 187 5.42 12.27 -10.15
C LEU A 187 5.98 11.60 -11.42
N ASN A 188 5.12 11.37 -12.43
CA ASN A 188 5.50 10.81 -13.73
C ASN A 188 6.03 11.84 -14.75
N SER A 189 6.18 13.12 -14.42
CA SER A 189 6.60 14.12 -15.41
C SER A 189 7.40 15.27 -14.82
N HIS A 190 8.55 15.57 -15.43
CA HIS A 190 9.37 16.73 -15.05
C HIS A 190 8.78 18.07 -15.51
N VAL A 191 7.85 18.05 -16.48
CA VAL A 191 7.20 19.28 -16.97
C VAL A 191 5.92 19.63 -16.21
N ALA A 192 5.36 18.67 -15.47
CA ALA A 192 4.18 18.91 -14.66
C ALA A 192 4.53 19.76 -13.43
N LYS A 193 3.66 20.73 -13.12
CA LYS A 193 3.80 21.58 -11.94
C LYS A 193 3.51 20.79 -10.66
N GLU A 194 4.28 21.03 -9.60
CA GLU A 194 4.01 20.42 -8.29
C GLU A 194 2.61 20.82 -7.79
N PRO A 195 1.73 19.85 -7.46
CA PRO A 195 0.43 20.15 -6.89
C PRO A 195 0.59 20.80 -5.52
N ARG A 196 -0.28 21.75 -5.17
CA ARG A 196 -0.27 22.41 -3.85
C ARG A 196 -0.91 21.52 -2.79
N VAL A 197 -0.22 20.43 -2.47
CA VAL A 197 -0.66 19.49 -1.42
C VAL A 197 -0.65 20.17 -0.04
N PRO A 198 -1.65 19.89 0.82
CA PRO A 198 -1.79 20.59 2.09
C PRO A 198 -1.00 19.93 3.24
N PHE A 199 -0.12 18.99 2.92
CA PHE A 199 0.73 18.23 3.85
C PHE A 199 2.16 18.12 3.30
N GLU A 200 3.11 17.80 4.18
CA GLU A 200 4.49 17.53 3.84
C GLU A 200 4.60 16.21 3.08
N TRP A 201 5.32 16.23 1.97
CA TRP A 201 5.68 15.04 1.21
C TRP A 201 7.09 15.22 0.68
N PHE A 202 7.88 14.15 0.73
CA PHE A 202 9.26 14.15 0.27
C PHE A 202 9.36 13.14 -0.85
N TYR A 203 9.76 13.57 -2.04
CA TYR A 203 9.81 12.72 -3.21
C TYR A 203 11.18 12.77 -3.88
N TYR A 204 11.48 11.70 -4.61
CA TYR A 204 12.64 11.60 -5.48
C TYR A 204 12.20 10.96 -6.80
N ARG A 205 12.54 11.59 -7.93
CA ARG A 205 12.37 11.00 -9.26
C ARG A 205 13.69 10.33 -9.63
N PHE A 206 13.65 9.06 -9.96
CA PHE A 206 14.85 8.33 -10.38
C PHE A 206 15.30 8.87 -11.74
N GLU A 207 16.59 9.18 -11.84
CA GLU A 207 17.22 9.56 -13.11
C GLU A 207 17.44 8.31 -13.97
N ASP A 208 17.56 8.51 -15.28
CA ASP A 208 17.81 7.44 -16.23
C ASP A 208 19.15 6.74 -15.90
N GLY A 209 19.07 5.48 -15.47
CA GLY A 209 20.24 4.70 -15.08
C GLY A 209 19.88 3.42 -14.33
N ALA A 210 20.87 2.54 -14.17
CA ALA A 210 20.69 1.31 -13.40
C ALA A 210 20.56 1.64 -11.90
N ILE A 211 19.33 1.68 -11.39
CA ILE A 211 19.07 1.80 -9.95
C ILE A 211 19.31 0.46 -9.27
N THR A 212 20.16 0.47 -8.24
CA THR A 212 20.48 -0.73 -7.43
C THR A 212 19.64 -0.77 -6.15
N SER A 213 19.56 -1.94 -5.50
CA SER A 213 18.90 -2.07 -4.19
C SER A 213 19.53 -1.19 -3.10
N ALA A 214 20.84 -0.91 -3.20
CA ALA A 214 21.51 0.02 -2.29
C ALA A 214 21.10 1.48 -2.56
N THR A 215 20.98 1.87 -3.83
CA THR A 215 20.58 3.22 -4.24
C THR A 215 19.16 3.54 -3.73
N ILE A 216 18.21 2.64 -3.96
CA ILE A 216 16.83 2.83 -3.49
C ILE A 216 16.74 2.87 -1.95
N ALA A 217 17.51 2.03 -1.24
CA ALA A 217 17.56 2.07 0.22
C ALA A 217 18.14 3.39 0.76
N ASN A 218 19.17 3.93 0.10
CA ASN A 218 19.73 5.22 0.47
C ASN A 218 18.74 6.37 0.23
N ILE A 219 18.03 6.35 -0.89
CA ILE A 219 16.99 7.34 -1.22
C ILE A 219 15.86 7.28 -0.18
N TYR A 220 15.32 6.09 0.09
CA TYR A 220 14.31 5.90 1.14
C TYR A 220 14.80 6.43 2.48
N ALA A 221 16.01 6.08 2.91
CA ALA A 221 16.57 6.55 4.17
C ALA A 221 16.70 8.09 4.22
N GLN A 222 17.05 8.74 3.10
CA GLN A 222 17.10 10.21 3.00
C GLN A 222 15.71 10.84 3.13
N LEU A 223 14.72 10.33 2.38
CA LEU A 223 13.34 10.82 2.44
C LEU A 223 12.72 10.58 3.83
N LEU A 224 12.99 9.42 4.43
CA LEU A 224 12.53 9.08 5.78
C LEU A 224 13.14 10.01 6.85
N ARG A 225 14.41 10.42 6.72
CA ARG A 225 15.02 11.40 7.64
C ARG A 225 14.30 12.75 7.56
N GLN A 226 13.96 13.22 6.36
CA GLN A 226 13.21 14.46 6.17
C GLN A 226 11.80 14.34 6.76
N ALA A 227 11.10 13.25 6.46
CA ALA A 227 9.77 12.94 7.01
C ALA A 227 9.79 12.86 8.55
N THR A 228 10.80 12.22 9.13
CA THR A 228 10.98 12.11 10.57
C THR A 228 11.21 13.48 11.20
N LYS A 229 12.04 14.34 10.59
CA LYS A 229 12.28 15.70 11.09
C LYS A 229 10.98 16.52 11.08
N ALA A 230 10.25 16.52 9.97
CA ALA A 230 8.97 17.23 9.85
C ALA A 230 7.94 16.72 10.87
N TRP A 231 7.85 15.40 11.04
CA TRP A 231 6.95 14.77 12.00
C TRP A 231 7.29 15.13 13.45
N LYS A 232 8.57 15.09 13.84
CA LYS A 232 9.03 15.50 15.17
C LYS A 232 8.69 16.97 15.44
N ASN A 233 8.96 17.85 14.48
CA ASN A 233 8.64 19.28 14.61
C ASN A 233 7.13 19.53 14.78
N CYS A 234 6.29 18.78 14.07
CA CYS A 234 4.84 18.96 14.11
C CYS A 234 4.18 18.35 15.36
N THR A 235 4.72 17.25 15.89
CA THR A 235 4.07 16.49 16.97
C THR A 235 4.72 16.68 18.34
N GLY A 236 5.99 17.10 18.39
CA GLY A 236 6.79 17.12 19.62
C GLY A 236 7.20 15.72 20.13
N ASN A 237 6.83 14.65 19.41
CA ASN A 237 7.10 13.29 19.81
C ASN A 237 8.48 12.80 19.33
N THR A 238 9.01 11.77 19.98
CA THR A 238 10.19 11.03 19.54
C THR A 238 9.79 9.70 18.89
N VAL A 239 10.70 9.13 18.11
CA VAL A 239 10.54 7.80 17.51
C VAL A 239 11.29 6.82 18.40
N ALA A 240 10.66 5.70 18.76
CA ALA A 240 11.29 4.67 19.58
C ALA A 240 12.42 3.97 18.81
N ASP A 241 13.36 3.37 19.54
CA ASP A 241 14.48 2.65 18.95
C ASP A 241 13.98 1.47 18.09
N GLY A 242 14.49 1.39 16.86
CA GLY A 242 14.09 0.37 15.88
C GLY A 242 12.79 0.68 15.13
N GLU A 243 12.08 1.75 15.48
CA GLU A 243 10.87 2.17 14.78
C GLU A 243 11.14 3.32 13.79
N ALA A 244 10.17 3.57 12.92
CA ALA A 244 10.09 4.77 12.11
C ALA A 244 8.92 5.65 12.57
N CYS A 245 8.98 6.96 12.30
CA CYS A 245 7.78 7.78 12.46
C CYS A 245 6.64 7.22 11.60
N PRO A 246 5.37 7.40 11.98
CA PRO A 246 4.26 7.01 11.11
C PRO A 246 4.37 7.72 9.76
N HIS A 247 4.38 6.94 8.68
CA HIS A 247 4.53 7.48 7.32
C HIS A 247 3.93 6.56 6.27
N ASN A 248 3.63 7.13 5.11
CA ASN A 248 3.37 6.38 3.90
C ASN A 248 4.57 6.40 2.98
N VAL A 249 4.76 5.30 2.24
CA VAL A 249 5.66 5.22 1.11
C VAL A 249 4.84 4.80 -0.10
N ALA A 250 5.07 5.40 -1.24
CA ALA A 250 4.68 4.84 -2.53
C ALA A 250 5.86 4.99 -3.50
N PHE A 251 6.12 3.98 -4.31
CA PHE A 251 7.16 4.06 -5.32
C PHE A 251 6.90 3.14 -6.51
N THR A 252 7.45 3.56 -7.63
CA THR A 252 7.48 2.85 -8.91
C THR A 252 8.93 2.63 -9.30
N THR A 253 9.21 2.18 -10.52
CA THR A 253 10.57 2.22 -11.09
C THR A 253 11.04 3.63 -11.45
N ARG A 254 10.18 4.66 -11.31
CA ARG A 254 10.42 6.03 -11.79
C ARG A 254 10.50 7.08 -10.68
N TRP A 255 9.86 6.82 -9.54
CA TRP A 255 9.88 7.75 -8.42
C TRP A 255 9.57 7.05 -7.11
N MET A 256 9.91 7.71 -6.01
CA MET A 256 9.53 7.35 -4.65
C MET A 256 9.03 8.58 -3.92
N VAL A 257 7.97 8.42 -3.12
CA VAL A 257 7.45 9.45 -2.23
C VAL A 257 7.28 8.90 -0.82
N VAL A 258 7.65 9.72 0.18
CA VAL A 258 7.44 9.46 1.61
C VAL A 258 6.61 10.60 2.20
N ILE A 259 5.51 10.25 2.86
CA ILE A 259 4.55 11.20 3.43
C ILE A 259 4.48 10.95 4.94
N PRO A 260 5.03 11.82 5.81
CA PRO A 260 4.85 11.69 7.25
C PRO A 260 3.37 11.87 7.64
N ARG A 261 2.88 10.99 8.52
CA ARG A 261 1.48 10.89 8.92
C ARG A 261 1.28 11.25 10.39
N ARG A 262 0.15 11.88 10.70
CA ARG A 262 -0.27 12.24 12.07
C ARG A 262 -1.37 11.34 12.61
N ARG A 263 -2.21 10.81 11.72
CA ARG A 263 -3.31 9.88 12.05
C ARG A 263 -3.75 9.16 10.79
N ALA A 264 -4.29 7.95 10.96
CA ALA A 264 -4.76 7.11 9.87
C ALA A 264 -6.07 7.61 9.23
N ALA A 265 -6.96 8.20 10.02
CA ALA A 265 -8.32 8.54 9.65
C ALA A 265 -8.85 9.74 10.44
N ILE A 266 -9.82 10.46 9.85
CA ILE A 266 -10.60 11.52 10.50
C ILE A 266 -11.72 10.88 11.34
N ASN A 267 -12.40 9.90 10.76
CA ASN A 267 -13.45 9.11 11.40
C ASN A 267 -13.51 7.70 10.79
N LYS A 268 -14.50 6.88 11.19
CA LYS A 268 -14.62 5.48 10.74
C LYS A 268 -14.82 5.31 9.22
N GLU A 269 -15.28 6.36 8.53
CA GLU A 269 -15.61 6.36 7.10
C GLU A 269 -14.61 7.18 6.26
N ALA A 270 -13.66 7.86 6.90
CA ALA A 270 -12.69 8.72 6.26
C ALA A 270 -11.27 8.40 6.73
N GLY A 271 -10.75 7.25 6.29
CA GLY A 271 -9.37 6.83 6.46
C GLY A 271 -8.63 6.69 5.13
N VAL A 272 -7.32 6.90 5.14
CA VAL A 272 -6.48 6.75 3.94
C VAL A 272 -5.18 6.02 4.22
N ASN A 273 -4.82 5.18 3.26
CA ASN A 273 -3.50 4.60 3.13
C ASN A 273 -2.61 5.51 2.27
N SER A 274 -1.46 4.97 1.84
CA SER A 274 -0.51 5.64 0.95
C SER A 274 -1.14 6.20 -0.33
N LEU A 275 -1.98 5.42 -1.03
CA LEU A 275 -2.62 5.87 -2.27
C LEU A 275 -3.71 6.92 -2.02
N GLY A 276 -4.42 6.82 -0.90
CA GLY A 276 -5.41 7.84 -0.52
C GLY A 276 -4.77 9.20 -0.22
N MET A 277 -3.56 9.22 0.36
CA MET A 277 -2.77 10.45 0.48
C MET A 277 -2.28 11.00 -0.86
N LEU A 278 -2.34 10.21 -1.95
CA LEU A 278 -2.01 10.63 -3.32
C LEU A 278 -3.26 10.92 -4.17
N GLY A 279 -4.45 10.90 -3.55
CA GLY A 279 -5.72 11.24 -4.20
C GLY A 279 -6.54 10.06 -4.71
N VAL A 280 -6.12 8.82 -4.48
CA VAL A 280 -6.85 7.62 -4.92
C VAL A 280 -7.43 6.90 -3.71
N ILE A 281 -8.74 7.04 -3.48
CA ILE A 281 -9.43 6.58 -2.28
C ILE A 281 -10.46 5.51 -2.66
N ALA A 282 -10.25 4.27 -2.22
CA ALA A 282 -11.24 3.22 -2.40
C ALA A 282 -12.26 3.22 -1.25
N VAL A 283 -13.55 3.17 -1.59
CA VAL A 283 -14.67 3.24 -0.65
C VAL A 283 -15.69 2.14 -0.92
N ALA A 284 -16.43 1.74 0.10
CA ALA A 284 -17.47 0.72 -0.01
C ALA A 284 -18.84 1.29 -0.42
N THR A 285 -19.09 2.58 -0.12
CA THR A 285 -20.42 3.19 -0.31
C THR A 285 -20.32 4.64 -0.77
N GLU A 286 -21.36 5.14 -1.45
CA GLU A 286 -21.48 6.56 -1.83
C GLU A 286 -21.53 7.47 -0.59
N ARG A 287 -22.09 6.98 0.53
CA ARG A 287 -22.11 7.70 1.81
C ARG A 287 -20.70 8.04 2.32
N GLU A 288 -19.73 7.14 2.13
CA GLU A 288 -18.34 7.42 2.50
C GLU A 288 -17.78 8.59 1.67
N ILE A 289 -18.10 8.66 0.37
CA ILE A 289 -17.71 9.76 -0.51
C ILE A 289 -18.35 11.08 -0.04
N GLU A 290 -19.66 11.07 0.23
CA GLU A 290 -20.36 12.25 0.74
C GLU A 290 -19.75 12.74 2.06
N ASN A 291 -19.37 11.81 2.96
CA ASN A 291 -18.68 12.15 4.20
C ASN A 291 -17.32 12.81 3.94
N TRP A 292 -16.53 12.28 3.01
CA TRP A 292 -15.26 12.90 2.57
C TRP A 292 -15.47 14.33 2.03
N VAL A 293 -16.44 14.50 1.13
CA VAL A 293 -16.76 15.81 0.54
C VAL A 293 -17.20 16.80 1.62
N ARG A 294 -18.07 16.39 2.56
CA ARG A 294 -18.54 17.22 3.67
C ARG A 294 -17.41 17.65 4.62
N LEU A 295 -16.44 16.76 4.89
CA LEU A 295 -15.28 17.08 5.72
C LEU A 295 -14.31 18.05 5.02
N GLY A 296 -14.34 18.10 3.69
CA GLY A 296 -13.39 18.80 2.82
C GLY A 296 -12.17 17.91 2.56
N LEU A 297 -11.86 17.64 1.30
CA LEU A 297 -10.85 16.64 0.91
C LEU A 297 -9.44 17.10 1.28
N THR A 298 -9.07 18.31 0.88
CA THR A 298 -7.76 18.91 1.20
C THR A 298 -7.60 19.16 2.69
N LYS A 299 -8.67 19.62 3.36
CA LYS A 299 -8.68 19.79 4.83
C LYS A 299 -8.44 18.46 5.54
N SER A 300 -9.10 17.40 5.08
CA SER A 300 -8.90 16.06 5.63
C SER A 300 -7.47 15.59 5.42
N LEU A 301 -6.91 15.65 4.19
CA LEU A 301 -5.52 15.24 3.97
C LEU A 301 -4.50 16.07 4.79
N ARG A 302 -4.75 17.36 5.02
CA ARG A 302 -3.95 18.20 5.93
C ARG A 302 -3.91 17.65 7.35
N GLU A 303 -5.06 17.19 7.85
CA GLU A 303 -5.17 16.68 9.21
C GLU A 303 -4.54 15.29 9.37
N LEU A 304 -4.59 14.48 8.30
CA LEU A 304 -4.02 13.13 8.25
C LEU A 304 -2.48 13.14 8.08
N GLY A 305 -1.94 14.10 7.33
CA GLY A 305 -0.50 14.31 7.12
C GLY A 305 0.11 15.33 8.07
N VAL A 306 1.45 15.44 8.08
CA VAL A 306 2.11 16.59 8.71
C VAL A 306 1.79 17.84 7.89
N THR A 307 1.30 18.91 8.53
CA THR A 307 0.92 20.14 7.82
C THR A 307 2.15 20.77 7.16
N ARG A 308 2.04 21.10 5.88
CA ARG A 308 3.03 21.92 5.19
C ARG A 308 2.78 23.38 5.58
N GLU A 309 3.70 23.96 6.35
CA GLU A 309 3.65 25.40 6.59
C GLU A 309 3.90 26.10 5.25
N LYS A 310 3.04 27.04 4.88
CA LYS A 310 3.30 27.84 3.68
C LYS A 310 4.64 28.53 3.91
N SER A 311 5.61 28.33 3.02
CA SER A 311 6.64 29.35 2.82
C SER A 311 5.86 30.64 2.53
N ILE A 312 5.94 31.59 3.45
CA ILE A 312 5.57 32.97 3.17
C ILE A 312 6.58 33.40 2.10
N VAL A 313 6.15 33.35 0.84
CA VAL A 313 6.85 33.96 -0.29
C VAL A 313 6.02 35.16 -0.69
#